data_AF-A0A235ADS4-F1
#
_entry.id   AF-A0A235ADS4-F1
#
_cell.length_a   1.000
_cell.length_b   1.000
_cell.length_c   1.000
_cell.angle_alpha   90.00
_cell.angle_beta   90.00
_cell.angle_gamma   90.00
#
_symmetry.space_group_name_H-M   'P 1'
#
loop_
_entity.id
_entity.type
_entity.pdbx_description
1 polymer ?
#
loop_
_entity_poly.entity_id
_entity_poly.type
_entity_poly.pdbx_seq_one_letter_code
_entity_poly.pdbx_strand_id
1 'polypeptide(L)'
;MEDASDTVEEFRRQELRFESELNGIVEYGCDLFRGEARELGIWLSGRDRVDIDQRVAPLVEDVLRRLPALVALIGPRPPSELASIAVSPGRAALTFWEDGVNNEFTAVFLDLGADAAQRWSFVGFDT
;
A
#
# COMPACT_ATOMS: atom_id res chain seq x y z
N MET A 1 11.71 12.71 8.49
CA MET A 1 10.54 12.04 9.10
C MET A 1 9.35 12.73 8.47
N GLU A 2 8.92 12.20 7.33
CA GLU A 2 7.80 12.76 6.57
C GLU A 2 6.52 12.63 7.41
N ASP A 3 5.68 13.65 7.36
CA ASP A 3 4.41 13.64 8.07
C ASP A 3 3.47 12.70 7.34
N ALA A 4 3.00 11.64 8.03
CA ALA A 4 2.02 10.72 7.48
C ALA A 4 0.73 11.45 7.02
N SER A 5 0.51 12.68 7.49
CA SER A 5 -0.51 13.60 7.00
C SER A 5 -0.32 13.98 5.52
N ASP A 6 0.91 14.20 5.06
CA ASP A 6 1.18 14.69 3.69
C ASP A 6 0.89 13.60 2.65
N THR A 7 1.23 12.34 2.93
CA THR A 7 0.99 11.23 1.99
C THR A 7 -0.50 10.90 1.83
N VAL A 8 -1.28 10.99 2.91
CA VAL A 8 -2.74 10.78 2.85
C VAL A 8 -3.42 11.90 2.07
N GLU A 9 -3.01 13.15 2.29
CA GLU A 9 -3.55 14.29 1.54
C GLU A 9 -3.16 14.22 0.06
N GLU A 10 -1.96 13.76 -0.26
CA GLU A 10 -1.55 13.54 -1.65
C GLU A 10 -2.40 12.45 -2.31
N PHE A 11 -2.64 11.33 -1.63
CA PHE A 11 -3.52 10.26 -2.15
C PHE A 11 -4.93 10.76 -2.44
N ARG A 12 -5.52 11.55 -1.54
CA ARG A 12 -6.87 12.12 -1.71
C ARG A 12 -7.00 13.07 -2.90
N ARG A 13 -5.89 13.65 -3.38
CA ARG A 13 -5.87 14.51 -4.56
C ARG A 13 -5.75 13.73 -5.86
N GLN A 14 -5.34 12.47 -5.81
CA GLN A 14 -5.16 11.66 -7.01
C GLN A 14 -6.50 11.17 -7.56
N GLU A 15 -6.59 11.16 -8.89
CA GLU A 15 -7.63 10.43 -9.60
C GLU A 15 -7.19 8.97 -9.73
N LEU A 16 -8.01 8.05 -9.21
CA LEU A 16 -7.83 6.62 -9.38
C LEU A 16 -8.17 6.21 -10.82
N ARG A 17 -7.17 5.73 -11.55
CA ARG A 17 -7.32 5.26 -12.94
C ARG A 17 -7.65 3.78 -12.95
N PHE A 18 -8.51 3.37 -13.88
CA PHE A 18 -8.76 1.94 -14.10
C PHE A 18 -7.55 1.32 -14.78
N GLU A 19 -7.07 0.19 -14.24
CA GLU A 19 -5.85 -0.47 -14.69
C GLU A 19 -6.18 -1.82 -15.35
N SER A 20 -6.97 -2.66 -14.68
CA SER A 20 -7.28 -4.00 -15.18
C SER A 20 -8.58 -4.55 -14.60
N GLU A 21 -9.11 -5.58 -15.26
CA GLU A 21 -10.10 -6.49 -14.69
C GLU A 21 -9.67 -7.93 -14.96
N LEU A 22 -9.58 -8.74 -13.89
CA LEU A 22 -9.20 -10.14 -13.98
C LEU A 22 -10.04 -10.97 -13.01
N ASN A 23 -10.70 -12.02 -13.53
CA ASN A 23 -11.53 -12.94 -12.73
C ASN A 23 -12.60 -12.23 -11.87
N GLY A 24 -13.18 -11.14 -12.38
CA GLY A 24 -14.18 -10.35 -11.66
C GLY A 24 -13.62 -9.49 -10.52
N ILE A 25 -12.30 -9.27 -10.49
CA ILE A 25 -11.63 -8.28 -9.65
C ILE A 25 -11.22 -7.12 -10.54
N VAL A 26 -11.62 -5.91 -10.15
CA VAL A 26 -11.20 -4.66 -10.79
C VAL A 26 -10.02 -4.07 -10.04
N GLU A 27 -9.10 -3.48 -10.78
CA GLU A 27 -7.93 -2.80 -10.24
C GLU A 27 -7.89 -1.35 -10.66
N TYR A 28 -7.61 -0.49 -9.70
CA TYR A 28 -7.39 0.93 -9.91
C TYR A 28 -6.05 1.36 -9.34
N GLY A 29 -5.39 2.31 -10.00
CA GLY A 29 -4.06 2.77 -9.61
C GLY A 29 -3.91 4.29 -9.62
N CYS A 30 -2.94 4.77 -8.86
CA CYS A 30 -2.38 6.11 -8.98
C CYS A 30 -0.93 6.15 -8.47
N ASP A 31 -0.19 7.18 -8.90
CA ASP A 31 1.17 7.43 -8.41
C ASP A 31 1.13 8.67 -7.51
N LEU A 32 1.63 8.55 -6.29
CA LEU A 32 1.87 9.69 -5.41
C LEU A 32 3.22 10.31 -5.74
N PHE A 33 3.33 11.64 -5.69
CA PHE A 33 4.60 12.35 -5.93
C PHE A 33 5.27 12.01 -7.27
N ARG A 34 4.45 11.89 -8.32
CA ARG A 34 4.91 11.45 -9.65
C ARG A 34 6.09 12.27 -10.17
N GLY A 35 7.15 11.57 -10.58
CA GLY A 35 8.41 12.13 -11.09
C GLY A 35 9.39 12.58 -10.02
N GLU A 36 9.07 12.39 -8.73
CA GLU A 36 9.98 12.66 -7.62
C GLU A 36 10.74 11.39 -7.21
N ALA A 37 11.87 11.54 -6.51
CA ALA A 37 12.63 10.41 -5.98
C ALA A 37 11.85 9.57 -4.94
N ARG A 38 10.72 10.08 -4.47
CA ARG A 38 9.80 9.45 -3.51
C ARG A 38 8.48 9.03 -4.15
N GLU A 39 8.45 8.90 -5.47
CA GLU A 39 7.28 8.40 -6.18
C GLU A 39 6.82 7.08 -5.55
N LEU A 40 5.53 6.97 -5.27
CA LEU A 40 4.94 5.79 -4.63
C LEU A 40 3.71 5.33 -5.41
N GLY A 41 3.78 4.15 -6.00
CA GLY A 41 2.65 3.54 -6.69
C GLY A 41 1.61 2.99 -5.71
N ILE A 42 0.34 3.28 -5.95
CA ILE A 42 -0.79 2.79 -5.16
C ILE A 42 -1.71 1.97 -6.05
N TRP A 43 -1.97 0.72 -5.67
CA TRP A 43 -2.84 -0.20 -6.41
C TRP A 43 -3.97 -0.69 -5.51
N LEU A 44 -5.21 -0.57 -5.97
CA LEU A 44 -6.41 -0.92 -5.22
C LEU A 44 -7.20 -1.97 -6.00
N SER A 45 -7.40 -3.15 -5.41
CA SER A 45 -8.13 -4.25 -6.05
C SER A 45 -9.41 -4.56 -5.26
N GLY A 46 -10.53 -4.73 -5.96
CA GLY A 46 -11.86 -4.91 -5.36
C GLY A 46 -12.84 -5.58 -6.32
N ARG A 47 -14.06 -5.86 -5.86
CA ARG A 47 -15.08 -6.52 -6.72
C ARG A 47 -15.65 -5.61 -7.80
N ASP A 48 -15.75 -4.31 -7.50
CA ASP A 48 -16.24 -3.27 -8.37
C ASP A 48 -15.77 -1.91 -7.83
N ARG A 49 -16.10 -0.83 -8.54
CA ARG A 49 -15.72 0.53 -8.13
C ARG A 49 -16.30 0.94 -6.77
N VAL A 50 -17.51 0.49 -6.44
CA VAL A 50 -18.17 0.81 -5.16
C VAL A 50 -17.44 0.14 -4.00
N ASP A 51 -17.03 -1.11 -4.16
CA ASP A 51 -16.21 -1.86 -3.21
C ASP A 51 -14.85 -1.17 -3.00
N ILE A 52 -14.22 -0.66 -4.08
CA ILE A 52 -13.00 0.16 -3.99
C ILE A 52 -13.26 1.41 -3.14
N ASP A 53 -14.23 2.25 -3.51
CA ASP A 53 -14.44 3.55 -2.86
C ASP A 53 -14.88 3.41 -1.39
N GLN A 54 -15.70 2.39 -1.07
CA GLN A 54 -16.27 2.24 0.28
C GLN A 54 -15.41 1.43 1.23
N ARG A 55 -14.58 0.51 0.73
CA ARG A 55 -13.85 -0.45 1.57
C ARG A 55 -12.35 -0.38 1.38
N VAL A 56 -11.87 -0.27 0.15
CA VAL A 56 -10.43 -0.36 -0.14
C VAL A 56 -9.75 1.01 -0.01
N ALA A 57 -10.35 2.09 -0.51
CA ALA A 57 -9.81 3.45 -0.40
C ALA A 57 -9.62 3.87 1.09
N PRO A 58 -10.58 3.64 2.00
CA PRO A 58 -10.36 3.90 3.43
C PRO A 58 -9.26 3.03 4.07
N LEU A 59 -9.06 1.80 3.56
CA LEU A 59 -7.99 0.94 4.05
C LEU A 59 -6.62 1.45 3.63
N VAL A 60 -6.46 1.92 2.39
CA VAL A 60 -5.16 2.48 1.97
C VAL A 60 -4.83 3.76 2.73
N GLU A 61 -5.81 4.63 3.03
CA GLU A 61 -5.54 5.80 3.90
C GLU A 61 -5.05 5.40 5.29
N ASP A 62 -5.59 4.32 5.87
CA ASP A 62 -5.12 3.79 7.15
C ASP A 62 -3.72 3.18 7.05
N VAL A 63 -3.42 2.45 5.96
CA VAL A 63 -2.08 1.93 5.66
C VAL A 63 -1.07 3.07 5.54
N LEU A 64 -1.37 4.10 4.75
CA LEU A 64 -0.50 5.27 4.55
C LEU A 64 -0.23 5.99 5.88
N ARG A 65 -1.26 6.21 6.69
CA ARG A 65 -1.12 6.85 8.01
C ARG A 65 -0.22 6.05 8.95
N ARG A 66 -0.21 4.73 8.81
CA ARG A 66 0.54 3.79 9.66
C ARG A 66 1.83 3.31 9.03
N LEU A 67 2.19 3.79 7.84
CA LEU A 67 3.28 3.25 7.05
C LEU A 67 4.60 3.11 7.85
N PRO A 68 5.05 4.10 8.65
CA PRO A 68 6.24 3.94 9.48
C PRO A 68 6.14 2.79 10.50
N ALA A 69 4.96 2.59 11.10
CA ALA A 69 4.74 1.51 12.05
C ALA A 69 4.68 0.14 11.35
N LEU A 70 4.07 0.06 10.17
CA LEU A 70 4.04 -1.17 9.38
C LEU A 70 5.43 -1.59 8.94
N VAL A 71 6.23 -0.64 8.43
CA VAL A 71 7.63 -0.89 8.04
C VAL A 71 8.44 -1.39 9.25
N ALA A 72 8.22 -0.84 10.44
CA ALA A 72 8.91 -1.30 11.65
C ALA A 72 8.57 -2.76 12.03
N LEU A 73 7.37 -3.26 11.71
CA LEU A 73 6.97 -4.65 11.97
C LEU A 73 7.71 -5.67 11.07
N ILE A 74 8.25 -5.24 9.93
CA ILE A 74 9.01 -6.09 8.99
C ILE A 74 10.36 -6.51 9.59
N GLY A 75 10.86 -5.74 10.57
CA GLY A 75 12.16 -5.96 11.22
C GLY A 75 13.33 -5.34 10.44
N PRO A 76 14.59 -5.59 10.87
CA PRO A 76 15.76 -5.02 10.24
C PRO A 76 15.91 -5.53 8.80
N ARG A 77 16.07 -4.62 7.85
CA ARG A 77 16.22 -4.88 6.41
C ARG A 77 17.42 -4.12 5.85
N PRO A 78 18.01 -4.57 4.73
CA PRO A 78 18.96 -3.77 3.96
C PRO A 78 18.32 -2.43 3.53
N PRO A 79 19.14 -1.44 3.11
CA PRO A 79 18.60 -0.22 2.52
C PRO A 79 17.67 -0.58 1.36
N SER A 80 16.41 -0.18 1.48
CA SER A 80 15.38 -0.50 0.51
C SER A 80 14.39 0.65 0.44
N GLU A 81 14.02 1.02 -0.77
CA GLU A 81 13.06 2.09 -1.04
C GLU A 81 11.67 1.47 -1.23
N LEU A 82 10.65 2.05 -0.58
CA LEU A 82 9.27 1.61 -0.79
C LEU A 82 8.82 2.08 -2.17
N ALA A 83 8.51 1.14 -3.06
CA ALA A 83 8.16 1.43 -4.45
C ALA A 83 6.64 1.44 -4.67
N SER A 84 5.90 0.54 -4.01
CA SER A 84 4.45 0.50 -4.15
C SER A 84 3.72 -0.10 -2.96
N ILE A 85 2.43 0.23 -2.87
CA ILE A 85 1.48 -0.36 -1.93
C ILE A 85 0.29 -0.89 -2.74
N ALA A 86 0.03 -2.19 -2.60
CA ALA A 86 -1.19 -2.80 -3.13
C ALA A 86 -2.15 -3.15 -1.99
N VAL A 87 -3.42 -2.74 -2.11
CA VAL A 87 -4.45 -2.96 -1.08
C VAL A 87 -5.65 -3.66 -1.70
N SER A 88 -6.11 -4.71 -1.04
CA SER A 88 -7.37 -5.40 -1.32
C SER A 88 -8.15 -5.55 -0.01
N PRO A 89 -9.43 -5.98 -0.03
CA PRO A 89 -10.19 -6.19 1.19
C PRO A 89 -9.44 -7.08 2.20
N GLY A 90 -9.03 -6.50 3.33
CA GLY A 90 -8.34 -7.19 4.42
C GLY A 90 -6.87 -7.56 4.18
N ARG A 91 -6.23 -7.04 3.13
CA ARG A 91 -4.82 -7.30 2.83
C ARG A 91 -4.12 -6.05 2.30
N ALA A 92 -2.90 -5.83 2.76
CA ALA A 92 -2.00 -4.83 2.22
C ALA A 92 -0.65 -5.48 1.90
N ALA A 93 -0.07 -5.10 0.77
CA ALA A 93 1.23 -5.54 0.33
C ALA A 93 2.11 -4.29 0.11
N LEU A 94 3.26 -4.26 0.77
CA LEU A 94 4.25 -3.19 0.65
C LEU A 94 5.42 -3.76 -0.13
N THR A 95 5.66 -3.25 -1.34
CA THR A 95 6.73 -3.70 -2.23
C THR A 95 7.89 -2.73 -2.15
N PHE A 96 9.09 -3.27 -1.93
CA PHE A 96 10.32 -2.51 -1.77
C PHE A 96 11.32 -2.89 -2.86
N TRP A 97 12.09 -1.91 -3.31
CA TRP A 97 13.27 -2.09 -4.16
C TRP A 97 14.50 -2.15 -3.27
N GLU A 98 15.31 -3.20 -3.40
CA GLU A 98 16.54 -3.33 -2.63
C GLU A 98 17.67 -2.54 -3.31
N ASP A 99 18.33 -1.64 -2.57
CA ASP A 99 19.41 -0.84 -3.15
C ASP A 99 20.58 -1.72 -3.58
N GLY A 100 21.03 -1.54 -4.83
CA GLY A 100 22.22 -2.23 -5.35
C GLY A 100 21.99 -3.69 -5.75
N VAL A 101 20.76 -4.20 -5.66
CA VAL A 101 20.35 -5.50 -6.18
C VAL A 101 19.11 -5.27 -7.04
N ASN A 102 19.06 -5.79 -8.27
CA ASN A 102 17.87 -5.67 -9.13
C ASN A 102 16.76 -6.64 -8.66
N ASN A 103 16.38 -6.53 -7.39
CA ASN A 103 15.42 -7.39 -6.71
C ASN A 103 14.35 -6.54 -6.02
N GLU A 104 13.16 -7.10 -5.96
CA GLU A 104 12.04 -6.58 -5.20
C GLU A 104 11.65 -7.59 -4.12
N PHE A 105 11.11 -7.10 -3.01
CA PHE A 105 10.44 -7.96 -2.04
C PHE A 105 9.14 -7.34 -1.58
N THR A 106 8.14 -8.19 -1.32
CA THR A 106 6.81 -7.75 -0.93
C THR A 106 6.48 -8.21 0.47
N ALA A 107 6.34 -7.28 1.41
CA ALA A 107 5.86 -7.55 2.76
C ALA A 107 4.33 -7.59 2.78
N VAL A 108 3.76 -8.68 3.29
CA VAL A 108 2.31 -8.88 3.34
C VAL A 108 1.77 -8.66 4.74
N PHE A 109 0.67 -7.90 4.80
CA PHE A 109 -0.08 -7.60 6.01
C PHE A 109 -1.54 -8.02 5.84
N LEU A 110 -2.14 -8.56 6.89
CA LEU A 110 -3.57 -8.87 6.95
C LEU A 110 -4.28 -7.98 7.97
N ASP A 111 -5.53 -7.60 7.65
CA ASP A 111 -6.40 -6.91 8.60
C ASP A 111 -6.94 -7.94 9.61
N LEU A 112 -6.40 -7.97 10.84
CA LEU A 112 -6.71 -8.99 11.85
C LEU A 112 -7.70 -8.54 12.93
N GLY A 113 -8.31 -7.35 12.83
CA GLY A 113 -9.49 -7.04 13.64
C GLY A 113 -9.67 -5.60 14.12
N ALA A 114 -10.69 -5.45 14.98
CA ALA A 114 -11.30 -4.17 15.34
C ALA A 114 -10.49 -3.28 16.32
N ASP A 115 -9.33 -3.74 16.80
CA ASP A 115 -8.47 -2.92 17.65
C ASP A 115 -7.59 -2.01 16.79
N ALA A 116 -7.64 -0.70 17.05
CA ALA A 116 -6.79 0.27 16.40
C ALA A 116 -5.28 -0.03 16.55
N ALA A 117 -4.87 -0.79 17.58
CA ALA A 117 -3.47 -1.20 17.74
C ALA A 117 -3.09 -2.43 16.88
N GLN A 118 -4.04 -3.34 16.60
CA GLN A 118 -3.78 -4.63 15.92
C GLN A 118 -4.38 -4.74 14.52
N ARG A 119 -4.84 -3.62 13.95
CA ARG A 119 -5.52 -3.63 12.66
C ARG A 119 -4.71 -4.36 11.59
N TRP A 120 -3.43 -4.06 11.43
CA TRP A 120 -2.56 -4.75 10.47
C TRP A 120 -1.53 -5.62 11.18
N SER A 121 -1.41 -6.87 10.73
CA SER A 121 -0.37 -7.79 11.21
C SER A 121 0.49 -8.27 10.05
N PHE A 122 1.80 -8.18 10.22
CA PHE A 122 2.77 -8.72 9.28
C PHE A 122 2.72 -10.26 9.29
N VAL A 123 2.57 -10.88 8.13
CA VAL A 123 2.44 -12.35 8.01
C VAL A 123 3.58 -13.02 7.24
N GLY A 124 4.37 -12.25 6.48
CA GLY A 124 5.51 -12.80 5.74
C GLY A 124 5.83 -12.03 4.47
N PHE A 125 6.73 -12.61 3.68
CA PHE A 125 7.12 -12.09 2.36
C PHE A 125 6.54 -12.94 1.25
N ASP A 126 6.23 -12.28 0.14
CA ASP A 126 6.06 -12.91 -1.17
C ASP A 126 7.32 -12.64 -1.99
N THR A 127 7.79 -13.66 -2.74
CA THR A 127 9.01 -13.63 -3.56
C THR A 127 8.72 -14.08 -4.97
#